data_AF-A0A538FXD3-F1
#
_entry.id   AF-A0A538FXD3-F1
#
_cell.length_a   1.000
_cell.length_b   1.000
_cell.length_c   1.000
_cell.angle_alpha   90.00
_cell.angle_beta   90.00
_cell.angle_gamma   90.00
#
_symmetry.space_group_name_H-M   'P 1'
#
loop_
_entity.id
_entity.type
_entity.pdbx_description
1 polymer ?
#
loop_
_entity_poly.entity_id
_entity_poly.type
_entity_poly.pdbx_seq_one_letter_code
_entity_poly.pdbx_strand_id
1 'polypeptide(L)' 'DVPLYAGFGISTPEQAAEAAELADGIVVGSAALVAAEDGPISLERFVAQLRASLA' A
#
# COMPACT_ATOMS: atom_id res chain seq x y z
N ASP A 1 9.58 22.27 1.05
CA ASP A 1 8.96 21.36 0.07
C ASP A 1 7.71 20.72 0.65
N VAL A 2 6.83 20.24 -0.24
CA VAL A 2 5.56 19.58 0.10
C VAL A 2 5.70 18.08 -0.21
N PRO A 3 5.37 17.17 0.72
CA PRO A 3 5.46 15.73 0.49
C PRO A 3 4.65 15.26 -0.73
N LEU A 4 5.25 14.38 -1.55
CA LEU A 4 4.64 13.74 -2.71
C LEU A 4 4.19 12.31 -2.34
N TYR A 5 2.92 12.00 -2.62
CA TYR A 5 2.35 10.67 -2.43
C TYR A 5 1.88 10.07 -3.75
N ALA A 6 2.25 8.80 -4.02
CA ALA A 6 1.88 8.09 -5.24
C ALA A 6 0.69 7.14 -5.03
N GLY A 7 -0.26 7.11 -5.96
CA GLY A 7 -1.45 6.25 -5.90
C GLY A 7 -1.91 5.81 -7.28
N PHE A 8 -1.31 4.75 -7.82
CA PHE A 8 -1.54 4.26 -9.18
C PHE A 8 -1.95 2.78 -9.20
N GLY A 9 -2.98 2.42 -8.41
CA GLY A 9 -3.48 1.04 -8.36
C GLY A 9 -2.52 0.05 -7.70
N ILE A 10 -1.71 0.51 -6.74
CA ILE A 10 -0.80 -0.34 -5.96
C ILE A 10 -1.61 -1.40 -5.22
N SER A 11 -1.26 -2.66 -5.44
CA SER A 11 -2.00 -3.83 -4.95
C SER A 11 -1.09 -4.94 -4.40
N THR A 12 0.22 -4.83 -4.58
CA THR A 12 1.20 -5.79 -4.04
C THR A 12 2.30 -5.07 -3.25
N PRO A 13 2.99 -5.77 -2.33
CA PRO A 13 4.13 -5.22 -1.60
C PRO A 13 5.28 -4.75 -2.50
N GLU A 14 5.53 -5.45 -3.61
CA GLU A 14 6.60 -5.11 -4.57
C GLU A 14 6.29 -3.78 -5.26
N GLN A 15 5.05 -3.59 -5.73
CA GLN A 15 4.60 -2.31 -6.31
C GLN A 15 4.69 -1.16 -5.30
N ALA A 16 4.40 -1.45 -4.03
CA ALA A 16 4.52 -0.47 -2.95
C ALA A 16 5.97 -0.02 -2.74
N ALA A 17 6.93 -0.97 -2.74
CA ALA A 17 8.35 -0.66 -2.63
C ALA A 17 8.84 0.16 -3.83
N GLU A 18 8.55 -0.28 -5.05
CA GLU A 18 8.94 0.43 -6.28
C GLU A 18 8.40 1.87 -6.33
N ALA A 19 7.14 2.08 -5.93
CA ALA A 19 6.56 3.41 -5.89
C ALA A 19 7.19 4.31 -4.79
N ALA A 20 7.57 3.73 -3.66
CA ALA A 20 8.19 4.44 -2.55
C ALA A 20 9.64 4.86 -2.84
N GLU A 21 10.32 4.24 -3.81
CA GLU A 21 11.63 4.73 -4.29
C GLU A 21 11.53 6.10 -4.98
N LEU A 22 10.34 6.49 -5.43
CA LEU A 22 10.10 7.70 -6.24
C LEU A 22 9.26 8.77 -5.52
N ALA A 23 8.73 8.48 -4.32
CA ALA A 23 7.80 9.35 -3.60
C ALA A 23 8.01 9.28 -2.09
N ASP A 24 7.59 10.31 -1.35
CA ASP A 24 7.66 10.36 0.12
C ASP A 24 6.67 9.38 0.79
N GLY A 25 5.73 8.83 0.02
CA GLY A 25 4.80 7.81 0.46
C GLY A 25 3.89 7.30 -0.64
N ILE A 26 3.06 6.31 -0.28
CA ILE A 26 2.11 5.68 -1.18
C ILE A 26 0.69 5.71 -0.63
N VAL A 27 -0.29 5.62 -1.53
CA VAL A 27 -1.72 5.54 -1.21
C VAL A 27 -2.30 4.27 -1.83
N VAL A 28 -2.90 3.43 -0.98
CA VAL A 28 -3.56 2.19 -1.39
C VAL A 28 -5.04 2.26 -1.01
N GLY A 29 -5.92 2.30 -2.01
CA GLY A 29 -7.37 2.39 -1.84
C GLY A 29 -8.09 1.09 -2.20
N SER A 30 -8.27 0.86 -3.51
CA SER A 30 -9.09 -0.26 -4.02
C SER A 30 -8.64 -1.63 -3.52
N ALA A 31 -7.33 -1.90 -3.47
CA ALA A 31 -6.82 -3.18 -2.98
C ALA A 31 -7.07 -3.37 -1.47
N ALA A 32 -7.03 -2.30 -0.68
CA ALA A 32 -7.38 -2.35 0.73
C ALA A 32 -8.88 -2.60 0.93
N LEU A 33 -9.74 -2.01 0.08
CA LEU A 33 -11.18 -2.29 0.11
C LEU A 33 -11.46 -3.77 -0.19
N VAL A 34 -10.86 -4.32 -1.25
CA VAL A 34 -11.00 -5.74 -1.62
C VAL A 34 -10.51 -6.65 -0.47
N ALA A 35 -9.35 -6.38 0.12
CA ALA A 35 -8.88 -7.15 1.27
C ALA A 35 -9.83 -7.07 2.49
N ALA A 36 -10.54 -5.97 2.65
CA ALA A 36 -11.51 -5.78 3.74
C ALA A 36 -12.83 -6.55 3.51
N GLU A 37 -13.17 -6.90 2.27
CA GLU A 37 -14.34 -7.75 1.97
C GLU A 37 -14.20 -9.14 2.61
N ASP A 38 -12.98 -9.64 2.73
CA ASP A 38 -12.63 -10.89 3.43
C ASP A 38 -12.55 -10.74 4.96
N GLY A 39 -12.82 -9.54 5.49
CA GLY A 39 -12.87 -9.23 6.91
C GLY A 39 -11.61 -8.55 7.49
N PRO A 40 -11.67 -8.14 8.76
CA PRO A 40 -10.65 -7.27 9.37
C PRO A 40 -9.26 -7.90 9.47
N ILE A 41 -9.18 -9.23 9.67
CA ILE A 41 -7.90 -9.96 9.72
C ILE A 41 -7.20 -9.95 8.35
N SER A 42 -7.96 -10.04 7.26
CA SER A 42 -7.42 -10.01 5.90
C SER A 42 -6.88 -8.61 5.57
N LEU A 43 -7.61 -7.56 5.94
CA LEU A 43 -7.13 -6.17 5.83
C LEU A 43 -5.86 -5.94 6.67
N GLU A 44 -5.84 -6.39 7.92
CA GLU A 44 -4.67 -6.27 8.80
C GLU A 44 -3.44 -6.94 8.17
N ARG A 45 -3.58 -8.17 7.68
CA ARG A 45 -2.50 -8.90 7.01
C ARG A 45 -2.01 -8.16 5.77
N PHE A 46 -2.93 -7.65 4.94
CA PHE A 46 -2.59 -6.90 3.74
C PHE A 46 -1.78 -5.64 4.07
N VAL A 47 -2.25 -4.84 5.04
CA VAL A 47 -1.53 -3.63 5.49
C VAL A 47 -0.16 -3.99 6.09
N ALA A 48 -0.07 -5.09 6.86
CA ALA A 48 1.20 -5.55 7.42
C ALA A 48 2.21 -5.94 6.34
N GLN A 49 1.76 -6.60 5.26
CA GLN A 49 2.61 -6.95 4.12
C GLN A 49 3.11 -5.71 3.37
N LEU A 50 2.23 -4.73 3.12
CA LEU A 50 2.64 -3.45 2.51
C LEU A 50 3.65 -2.73 3.40
N ARG A 51 3.43 -2.67 4.72
CA ARG A 51 4.37 -2.05 5.64
C ARG A 51 5.74 -2.73 5.63
N ALA A 52 5.78 -4.05 5.49
CA ALA A 52 7.02 -4.81 5.45
C ALA A 52 7.86 -4.55 4.20
N SER A 53 7.27 -4.07 3.10
CA SER A 53 8.01 -3.74 1.88
C SER A 53 8.53 -2.30 1.82
N LEU A 54 8.06 -1.42 2.69
CA LEU A 54 8.47 0.00 2.77
C LEU A 54 9.65 0.23 3.74
N ALA A 55 10.54 -0.75 3.88
CA ALA A 55 11.66 -0.74 4.84
C ALA A 55 12.83 0.13 4.38
#